data_AF-A0AAV6S0R1-F1
#
_entry.id   AF-A0AAV6S0R1-F1
#
_cell.length_a   1.000
_cell.length_b   1.000
_cell.length_c   1.000
_cell.angle_alpha   90.00
_cell.angle_beta   90.00
_cell.angle_gamma   90.00
#
_symmetry.space_group_name_H-M   'P 1'
#
loop_
_entity.id
_entity.type
_entity.pdbx_description
1 polymer ?
#
loop_
_entity_poly.entity_id
_entity_poly.type
_entity_poly.pdbx_seq_one_letter_code
_entity_poly.pdbx_strand_id
1 'polypeptide(L)'
;MALDGIRMPDGCYADGTWELKMHVTDLHRDVSLRVTGEIHIGGVMLKLVEKLDVKKDWSDHALWWEKKKTWLLKTHWTLDKYGIQADARLLFTPQHKLLRLQLPNMKHMKVKVNFSDRVFKAVSDICKTFNIRHPEELSLLRKPRDPKKKKKKLEEAEEDDLQLEGPLLTPGSASEVVYIGPVKGSIYSSPGLYSKTMTPTYDSRDGSPLSPTSAWFGDSPLSEGNPSILAVSQPISSPDILVKLYKPQSLLDKAKINQGWLDSSRSLMEQDVKENEVLLLRFKYHSFFDLNPKYDAIRVNQLYEQAKWAILIEEIECTEEEMMMFAALQYHINKLSIMASDNHMNNSEKEVDEVDAALSDLEITLEGGKTSNTLGDITSIPELADYVKVFKPKKLTLKGYKQYWCTFKDITISCYKSKEEAHGTPAHQMNLRGCEVTPDVNISGQKFNIKLLIPVADGMNEIWLRCDTEKQYAHWMAACRLASKGKTMADSSYNLEVQNILSFLKMQHMNPDPQFIEPITTDINPECLVSPRYLKKYKNKQPGYIRDLVS
;
A
#
# COMPACT_ATOMS: atom_id res chain seq x y z
N MET A 1 -56.71 -8.61 -36.26
CA MET A 1 -56.38 -8.87 -34.84
C MET A 1 -56.66 -7.59 -34.09
N ALA A 2 -57.70 -7.57 -33.25
CA ALA A 2 -58.11 -6.40 -32.50
C ALA A 2 -57.09 -6.13 -31.38
N LEU A 3 -56.53 -4.93 -31.34
CA LEU A 3 -55.74 -4.45 -30.22
C LEU A 3 -56.71 -3.98 -29.12
N ASP A 4 -56.91 -4.83 -28.13
CA ASP A 4 -57.55 -4.46 -26.85
C ASP A 4 -56.62 -3.50 -26.10
N GLY A 5 -56.73 -2.21 -26.38
CA GLY A 5 -56.07 -1.14 -25.65
C GLY A 5 -57.11 -0.26 -24.96
N ILE A 6 -56.95 -0.04 -23.65
CA ILE A 6 -57.80 0.86 -22.88
C ILE A 6 -57.59 2.29 -23.39
N ARG A 7 -58.67 2.91 -23.88
CA ARG A 7 -58.67 4.29 -24.38
C ARG A 7 -58.78 5.27 -23.21
N MET A 8 -57.79 6.15 -23.08
CA MET A 8 -57.77 7.20 -22.05
C MET A 8 -58.75 8.34 -22.42
N PRO A 9 -59.19 9.18 -21.47
CA PRO A 9 -60.15 10.28 -21.70
C PRO A 9 -59.67 11.36 -22.69
N ASP A 10 -58.37 11.40 -22.99
CA ASP A 10 -57.73 12.29 -23.96
C ASP A 10 -57.74 11.75 -25.40
N GLY A 11 -58.28 10.54 -25.62
CA GLY A 11 -58.33 9.91 -26.94
C GLY A 11 -57.07 9.14 -27.34
N CYS A 12 -56.06 9.09 -26.48
CA CYS A 12 -54.85 8.29 -26.70
C CYS A 12 -55.04 6.85 -26.21
N TYR A 13 -54.46 5.88 -26.93
CA TYR A 13 -54.37 4.51 -26.46
C TYR A 13 -53.37 4.43 -25.30
N ALA A 14 -53.72 3.73 -24.22
CA ALA A 14 -52.76 3.40 -23.17
C ALA A 14 -51.71 2.44 -23.75
N ASP A 15 -50.59 3.00 -24.21
CA ASP A 15 -49.46 2.26 -24.79
C ASP A 15 -48.57 1.58 -23.73
N GLY A 16 -49.00 1.60 -22.46
CA GLY A 16 -48.26 1.06 -21.33
C GLY A 16 -47.01 1.88 -20.96
N THR A 17 -46.80 3.04 -21.59
CA THR A 17 -45.67 3.91 -21.30
C THR A 17 -45.96 4.84 -20.13
N TRP A 18 -44.92 5.18 -19.38
CA TRP A 18 -44.99 6.12 -18.27
C TRP A 18 -43.68 6.91 -18.16
N GLU A 19 -43.69 8.00 -17.38
CA GLU A 19 -42.52 8.85 -17.20
C GLU A 19 -41.70 8.45 -15.97
N LEU A 20 -40.47 7.99 -16.20
CA LEU A 20 -39.49 7.72 -15.16
C LEU A 20 -38.71 8.99 -14.84
N LYS A 21 -38.77 9.44 -13.58
CA LYS A 21 -38.05 10.61 -13.09
C LYS A 21 -36.71 10.21 -12.47
N MET A 22 -35.66 10.88 -12.93
CA MET A 22 -34.28 10.58 -12.57
C MET A 22 -33.54 11.87 -12.23
N HIS A 23 -32.82 11.90 -11.12
CA HIS A 23 -31.98 13.03 -10.73
C HIS A 23 -30.50 12.68 -10.94
N VAL A 24 -29.79 13.47 -11.76
CA VAL A 24 -28.36 13.31 -12.02
C VAL A 24 -27.59 14.10 -10.97
N THR A 25 -27.04 13.39 -9.99
CA THR A 25 -26.52 14.00 -8.74
C THR A 25 -25.36 14.97 -8.94
N ASP A 26 -24.47 14.70 -9.88
CA ASP A 26 -23.25 15.47 -10.16
C ASP A 26 -23.48 16.64 -11.11
N LEU A 27 -24.60 16.65 -11.85
CA LEU A 27 -25.04 17.78 -12.67
C LEU A 27 -26.18 18.57 -12.01
N HIS A 28 -26.66 18.13 -10.85
CA HIS A 28 -27.84 18.67 -10.16
C HIS A 28 -29.05 18.87 -11.08
N ARG A 29 -29.28 17.93 -12.00
CA ARG A 29 -30.27 18.06 -13.06
C ARG A 29 -31.29 16.93 -13.00
N ASP A 30 -32.56 17.30 -13.07
CA ASP A 30 -33.66 16.34 -13.20
C ASP A 30 -33.95 16.04 -14.67
N VAL A 31 -34.13 14.77 -14.98
CA VAL A 31 -34.47 14.26 -16.31
C VAL A 31 -35.65 13.30 -16.18
N SER A 32 -36.61 13.43 -17.10
CA SER A 32 -37.74 12.49 -17.22
C SER A 32 -37.64 11.74 -18.54
N LEU A 33 -37.79 10.42 -18.52
CA LEU A 33 -37.77 9.57 -19.70
C LEU A 33 -39.08 8.80 -19.84
N ARG A 34 -39.64 8.76 -21.04
CA ARG A 34 -40.78 7.90 -21.35
C ARG A 34 -40.29 6.47 -21.56
N VAL A 35 -40.79 5.54 -20.76
CA VAL A 35 -40.34 4.15 -20.69
C VAL A 35 -41.52 3.19 -20.59
N THR A 36 -41.29 1.92 -20.90
CA THR A 36 -42.18 0.79 -20.60
C THR A 36 -41.56 -0.09 -19.51
N GLY A 37 -42.34 -0.93 -18.83
CA GLY A 37 -41.82 -1.85 -17.80
C GLY A 37 -40.78 -2.86 -18.32
N GLU A 38 -40.83 -3.17 -19.62
CA GLU A 38 -39.97 -4.13 -20.31
C GLU A 38 -38.57 -3.57 -20.63
N ILE A 39 -38.36 -2.25 -20.56
CA ILE A 39 -37.05 -1.68 -20.88
C ILE A 39 -35.99 -2.18 -19.87
N HIS A 40 -34.82 -2.55 -20.39
CA HIS A 40 -33.68 -2.93 -19.56
C HIS A 40 -33.05 -1.72 -18.88
N ILE A 41 -32.48 -1.90 -17.68
CA ILE A 41 -31.75 -0.86 -16.94
C ILE A 41 -30.64 -0.22 -17.79
N GLY A 42 -29.87 -1.03 -18.53
CA GLY A 42 -28.83 -0.52 -19.42
C GLY A 42 -29.40 0.35 -20.55
N GLY A 43 -30.58 0.01 -21.06
CA GLY A 43 -31.29 0.84 -22.05
C GLY A 43 -31.77 2.17 -21.47
N VAL A 44 -32.21 2.19 -20.21
CA VAL A 44 -32.55 3.44 -19.50
C VAL A 44 -31.30 4.32 -19.35
N MET A 45 -30.16 3.75 -18.97
CA MET A 45 -28.90 4.49 -18.84
C MET A 45 -28.45 5.10 -20.17
N LEU A 46 -28.51 4.34 -21.28
CA LEU A 46 -28.18 4.86 -22.62
C LEU A 46 -29.08 6.02 -23.03
N LYS A 47 -30.41 5.86 -22.91
CA LYS A 47 -31.38 6.93 -23.20
C LYS A 47 -31.18 8.17 -22.33
N LEU A 48 -30.77 7.99 -21.08
CA LEU A 48 -30.45 9.11 -20.19
C LEU A 48 -29.23 9.89 -20.69
N VAL A 49 -28.13 9.19 -21.03
CA VAL A 49 -26.90 9.82 -21.52
C VAL A 49 -27.14 10.53 -22.85
N GLU A 50 -27.88 9.91 -23.78
CA GLU A 50 -28.28 10.53 -25.05
C GLU A 50 -29.10 11.80 -24.83
N LYS A 51 -30.04 11.80 -23.87
CA LYS A 51 -30.87 12.98 -23.56
C LYS A 51 -30.11 14.09 -22.84
N LEU A 52 -29.06 13.75 -22.10
CA LEU A 52 -28.21 14.74 -21.43
C LEU A 52 -27.33 15.50 -22.43
N ASP A 53 -26.86 14.83 -23.48
CA ASP A 53 -25.98 15.37 -24.53
C ASP A 53 -24.74 16.10 -23.97
N VAL A 54 -24.13 15.51 -22.92
CA VAL A 54 -22.91 16.02 -22.29
C VAL A 54 -21.76 15.05 -22.54
N LYS A 55 -20.66 15.56 -23.10
CA LYS A 55 -19.40 14.82 -23.22
C LYS A 55 -18.74 14.69 -21.84
N LYS A 56 -19.06 13.60 -21.14
CA LYS A 56 -18.52 13.23 -19.84
C LYS A 56 -18.30 11.72 -19.79
N ASP A 57 -17.36 11.27 -18.96
CA ASP A 57 -17.24 9.85 -18.62
C ASP A 57 -18.36 9.44 -17.64
N TRP A 58 -19.18 8.49 -18.07
CA TRP A 58 -20.31 7.94 -17.32
C TRP A 58 -20.04 6.50 -16.84
N SER A 59 -18.81 5.99 -17.02
CA SER A 59 -18.43 4.61 -16.70
C SER A 59 -18.64 4.23 -15.23
N ASP A 60 -18.51 5.20 -14.33
CA ASP A 60 -18.69 5.02 -12.89
C ASP A 60 -20.14 5.24 -12.41
N HIS A 61 -21.03 5.73 -13.27
CA HIS A 61 -22.40 6.05 -12.86
C HIS A 61 -23.31 4.82 -12.89
N ALA A 62 -24.15 4.73 -11.85
CA ALA A 62 -25.18 3.72 -11.76
C ALA A 62 -26.49 4.32 -11.23
N LEU A 63 -27.57 3.54 -11.36
CA LEU A 63 -28.88 3.93 -10.86
C LEU A 63 -29.08 3.47 -9.42
N TRP A 64 -29.51 4.41 -8.58
CA TRP A 64 -29.85 4.20 -7.18
C TRP A 64 -31.33 4.47 -6.95
N TRP A 65 -32.01 3.54 -6.31
CA TRP A 65 -33.40 3.70 -5.91
C TRP A 65 -33.51 3.95 -4.42
N GLU A 66 -33.71 5.22 -4.04
CA GLU A 66 -33.70 5.66 -2.64
C GLU A 66 -34.85 5.05 -1.83
N LYS A 67 -36.07 5.00 -2.38
CA LYS A 67 -37.26 4.46 -1.70
C LYS A 67 -37.07 3.02 -1.21
N LYS A 68 -36.39 2.17 -2.01
CA LYS A 68 -36.09 0.77 -1.65
C LYS A 68 -34.65 0.57 -1.15
N LYS A 69 -33.86 1.65 -1.04
CA LYS A 69 -32.43 1.62 -0.75
C LYS A 69 -31.69 0.51 -1.52
N THR A 70 -31.74 0.55 -2.86
CA THR A 70 -31.16 -0.50 -3.70
C THR A 70 -30.48 0.06 -4.94
N TRP A 71 -29.29 -0.46 -5.23
CA TRP A 71 -28.59 -0.22 -6.49
C TRP A 71 -29.14 -1.10 -7.62
N LEU A 72 -29.29 -0.51 -8.80
CA LEU A 72 -29.76 -1.19 -10.01
C LEU A 72 -28.56 -1.56 -10.90
N LEU A 73 -27.68 -2.43 -10.41
CA LEU A 73 -26.43 -2.76 -11.10
C LEU A 73 -26.59 -3.79 -12.25
N LYS A 74 -27.72 -4.52 -12.29
CA LYS A 74 -27.96 -5.56 -13.31
C LYS A 74 -28.54 -4.92 -14.57
N THR A 75 -27.65 -4.47 -15.45
CA THR A 75 -28.00 -3.75 -16.69
C THR A 75 -28.96 -4.50 -17.61
N HIS A 76 -28.94 -5.84 -17.61
CA HIS A 76 -29.81 -6.70 -18.42
C HIS A 76 -31.20 -6.95 -17.80
N TRP A 77 -31.46 -6.54 -16.56
CA TRP A 77 -32.78 -6.70 -15.94
C TRP A 77 -33.73 -5.60 -16.42
N THR A 78 -35.02 -5.91 -16.50
CA THR A 78 -36.08 -4.95 -16.84
C THR A 78 -36.50 -4.14 -15.63
N LEU A 79 -37.15 -2.99 -15.87
CA LEU A 79 -37.75 -2.17 -14.80
C LEU A 79 -38.78 -2.99 -13.99
N ASP A 80 -39.61 -3.79 -14.66
CA ASP A 80 -40.60 -4.66 -14.01
C ASP A 80 -39.96 -5.71 -13.10
N LYS A 81 -38.81 -6.27 -13.50
CA LYS A 81 -38.10 -7.25 -12.67
C LYS A 81 -37.58 -6.65 -11.36
N TYR A 82 -37.22 -5.37 -11.38
CA TYR A 82 -36.91 -4.62 -10.16
C TYR A 82 -38.18 -4.11 -9.44
N GLY A 83 -39.34 -4.18 -10.09
CA GLY A 83 -40.62 -3.68 -9.60
C GLY A 83 -40.69 -2.15 -9.59
N ILE A 84 -40.02 -1.50 -10.54
CA ILE A 84 -40.01 -0.04 -10.69
C ILE A 84 -41.24 0.39 -11.49
N GLN A 85 -42.00 1.32 -10.94
CA GLN A 85 -43.23 1.85 -11.54
C GLN A 85 -43.16 3.38 -11.66
N ALA A 86 -44.23 4.01 -12.15
CA ALA A 86 -44.29 5.45 -12.44
C ALA A 86 -44.08 6.39 -11.24
N ASP A 87 -44.28 5.92 -10.01
CA ASP A 87 -44.03 6.71 -8.79
C ASP A 87 -42.56 6.70 -8.36
N ALA A 88 -41.71 5.87 -8.98
CA ALA A 88 -40.33 5.72 -8.61
C ALA A 88 -39.50 6.97 -8.99
N ARG A 89 -38.67 7.39 -8.05
CA ARG A 89 -37.63 8.41 -8.25
C ARG A 89 -36.28 7.75 -8.12
N LEU A 90 -35.49 7.84 -9.17
CA LEU A 90 -34.15 7.25 -9.22
C LEU A 90 -33.10 8.36 -9.16
N LEU A 91 -31.94 8.05 -8.60
CA LEU A 91 -30.74 8.86 -8.71
C LEU A 91 -29.81 8.21 -9.72
N PHE A 92 -29.23 9.02 -10.61
CA PHE A 92 -28.09 8.62 -11.42
C PHE A 92 -26.84 9.26 -10.80
N THR A 93 -25.98 8.43 -10.23
CA THR A 93 -24.87 8.88 -9.37
C THR A 93 -23.62 8.04 -9.60
N PRO A 94 -22.41 8.63 -9.46
CA PRO A 94 -21.17 7.87 -9.37
C PRO A 94 -21.25 6.83 -8.25
N GLN A 95 -20.71 5.64 -8.51
CA GLN A 95 -20.55 4.58 -7.52
C GLN A 95 -19.36 4.88 -6.60
N HIS A 96 -18.25 5.42 -7.12
CA HIS A 96 -17.12 5.79 -6.28
C HIS A 96 -17.31 7.21 -5.73
N LYS A 97 -17.34 7.31 -4.41
CA LYS A 97 -17.54 8.57 -3.69
C LYS A 97 -16.45 8.78 -2.67
N LEU A 98 -16.17 10.05 -2.35
CA LEU A 98 -15.17 10.38 -1.36
C LEU A 98 -15.66 10.00 0.05
N LEU A 99 -14.77 9.45 0.87
CA LEU A 99 -14.99 9.03 2.24
C LEU A 99 -13.78 9.43 3.07
N ARG A 100 -14.00 9.93 4.28
CA ARG A 100 -12.92 10.21 5.23
C ARG A 100 -12.81 9.06 6.21
N LEU A 101 -11.66 8.39 6.21
CA LEU A 101 -11.36 7.31 7.14
C LEU A 101 -10.49 7.81 8.26
N GLN A 102 -10.97 7.70 9.49
CA GLN A 102 -10.14 7.82 10.68
C GLN A 102 -9.52 6.46 10.98
N LEU A 103 -8.20 6.37 10.81
CA LEU A 103 -7.43 5.16 11.09
C LEU A 103 -7.31 4.89 12.59
N PRO A 104 -6.90 3.68 13.00
CA PRO A 104 -6.63 3.36 14.40
C PRO A 104 -5.60 4.28 15.08
N ASN A 105 -4.62 4.78 14.33
CA ASN A 105 -3.64 5.78 14.79
C ASN A 105 -4.19 7.21 14.94
N MET A 106 -5.51 7.40 14.88
CA MET A 106 -6.23 8.68 15.00
C MET A 106 -6.00 9.68 13.85
N LYS A 107 -5.26 9.31 12.81
CA LYS A 107 -5.08 10.14 11.61
C LYS A 107 -6.25 9.96 10.64
N HIS A 108 -6.48 10.99 9.83
CA HIS A 108 -7.52 10.98 8.79
C HIS A 108 -6.91 10.78 7.41
N MET A 109 -7.59 9.98 6.59
CA MET A 109 -7.28 9.78 5.17
C MET A 109 -8.52 9.97 4.32
N LYS A 110 -8.40 10.75 3.23
CA LYS A 110 -9.44 10.86 2.21
C LYS A 110 -9.28 9.73 1.20
N VAL A 111 -10.29 8.87 1.11
CA VAL A 111 -10.31 7.75 0.18
C VAL A 111 -11.55 7.81 -0.71
N LYS A 112 -11.44 7.43 -1.97
CA LYS A 112 -12.58 7.32 -2.89
C LYS A 112 -12.94 5.84 -3.01
N VAL A 113 -14.05 5.44 -2.40
CA VAL A 113 -14.46 4.02 -2.29
C VAL A 113 -15.75 3.78 -3.05
N ASN A 114 -15.98 2.52 -3.47
CA ASN A 114 -17.22 2.13 -4.12
C ASN A 114 -18.39 2.02 -3.11
N PHE A 115 -19.38 2.90 -3.21
CA PHE A 115 -20.56 2.94 -2.35
C PHE A 115 -21.64 1.92 -2.75
N SER A 116 -21.46 1.19 -3.85
CA SER A 116 -22.33 0.11 -4.31
C SER A 116 -21.88 -1.29 -3.89
N ASP A 117 -20.58 -1.45 -3.60
CA ASP A 117 -20.04 -2.69 -3.07
C ASP A 117 -20.51 -2.92 -1.63
N ARG A 118 -20.63 -4.20 -1.25
CA ARG A 118 -20.86 -4.58 0.15
C ARG A 118 -19.73 -4.05 1.01
N VAL A 119 -20.02 -3.58 2.22
CA VAL A 119 -19.04 -3.02 3.15
C VAL A 119 -17.86 -3.97 3.38
N PHE A 120 -18.08 -5.30 3.45
CA PHE A 120 -16.98 -6.26 3.55
C PHE A 120 -15.97 -6.16 2.40
N LYS A 121 -16.47 -6.05 1.16
CA LYS A 121 -15.62 -5.89 -0.02
C LYS A 121 -14.93 -4.54 -0.02
N ALA A 122 -15.65 -3.47 0.33
CA ALA A 122 -15.07 -2.13 0.45
C ALA A 122 -13.93 -2.11 1.48
N VAL A 123 -14.12 -2.70 2.66
CA VAL A 123 -13.08 -2.86 3.70
C VAL A 123 -11.91 -3.70 3.19
N SER A 124 -12.18 -4.82 2.53
CA SER A 124 -11.13 -5.62 1.90
C SER A 124 -10.29 -4.78 0.95
N ASP A 125 -10.90 -3.99 0.08
CA ASP A 125 -10.18 -3.18 -0.89
C ASP A 125 -9.43 -2.02 -0.20
N ILE A 126 -10.01 -1.40 0.83
CA ILE A 126 -9.32 -0.41 1.69
C ILE A 126 -8.06 -1.03 2.33
N CYS A 127 -8.20 -2.18 2.96
CA CYS A 127 -7.08 -2.87 3.63
C CYS A 127 -6.00 -3.29 2.63
N LYS A 128 -6.37 -3.74 1.42
CA LYS A 128 -5.40 -4.02 0.35
C LYS A 128 -4.61 -2.76 -0.02
N THR A 129 -5.30 -1.62 -0.18
CA THR A 129 -4.66 -0.34 -0.50
C THR A 129 -3.69 0.08 0.60
N PHE A 130 -4.07 -0.08 1.87
CA PHE A 130 -3.22 0.21 3.03
C PHE A 130 -2.24 -0.91 3.40
N ASN A 131 -2.16 -1.98 2.61
CA ASN A 131 -1.24 -3.08 2.83
C ASN A 131 -1.43 -3.76 4.22
N ILE A 132 -2.69 -3.93 4.61
CA ILE A 132 -3.16 -4.64 5.80
C ILE A 132 -3.68 -6.02 5.38
N ARG A 133 -3.00 -7.10 5.79
CA ARG A 133 -3.50 -8.47 5.60
C ARG A 133 -4.70 -8.75 6.51
N HIS A 134 -5.42 -9.84 6.21
CA HIS A 134 -6.57 -10.32 7.00
C HIS A 134 -7.66 -9.24 7.22
N PRO A 135 -8.22 -8.67 6.14
CA PRO A 135 -9.25 -7.63 6.23
C PRO A 135 -10.52 -8.07 6.96
N GLU A 136 -10.76 -9.37 7.09
CA GLU A 136 -11.87 -9.96 7.84
C GLU A 136 -11.90 -9.57 9.32
N GLU A 137 -10.76 -9.16 9.88
CA GLU A 137 -10.65 -8.70 11.28
C GLU A 137 -11.10 -7.24 11.46
N LEU A 138 -11.16 -6.47 10.36
CA LEU A 138 -11.47 -5.04 10.36
C LEU A 138 -12.89 -4.78 9.86
N SER A 139 -13.44 -3.63 10.26
CA SER A 139 -14.69 -3.13 9.69
C SER A 139 -14.80 -1.61 9.85
N LEU A 140 -15.89 -1.05 9.33
CA LEU A 140 -16.20 0.37 9.43
C LEU A 140 -17.20 0.63 10.56
N LEU A 141 -16.88 1.61 11.38
CA LEU A 141 -17.67 2.06 12.52
C LEU A 141 -18.04 3.52 12.32
N ARG A 142 -19.30 3.89 12.55
CA ARG A 142 -19.71 5.30 12.54
C ARG A 142 -19.11 6.04 13.73
N LYS A 143 -18.69 7.28 13.49
CA LYS A 143 -18.28 8.19 14.58
C LYS A 143 -19.47 8.39 15.53
N PRO A 144 -19.32 8.18 16.85
CA PRO A 144 -20.38 8.46 17.82
C PRO A 144 -20.79 9.93 17.74
N ARG A 145 -22.08 10.20 17.52
CA ARG A 145 -22.59 11.57 17.48
C ARG A 145 -22.74 12.08 18.92
N ASP A 146 -22.01 13.14 19.27
CA ASP A 146 -22.16 13.80 20.58
C ASP A 146 -23.59 14.38 20.71
N PRO A 147 -24.41 13.93 21.67
CA PRO A 147 -25.79 14.41 21.82
C PRO A 147 -25.88 15.90 22.17
N LYS A 148 -24.81 16.49 22.70
CA LYS A 148 -24.72 17.93 23.04
C LYS A 148 -24.57 18.85 21.82
N LYS A 149 -24.04 18.37 20.68
CA LYS A 149 -23.90 19.16 19.45
C LYS A 149 -25.22 19.32 18.67
N LYS A 150 -26.30 18.64 19.08
CA LYS A 150 -27.62 18.73 18.41
C LYS A 150 -28.36 20.06 18.66
N LYS A 151 -27.86 20.93 19.54
CA LYS A 151 -28.52 22.19 19.94
C LYS A 151 -27.84 23.48 19.45
N LYS A 152 -26.69 23.41 18.79
CA LYS A 152 -26.01 24.57 18.17
C LYS A 152 -25.95 24.37 16.65
N LYS A 153 -26.24 25.44 15.91
CA LYS A 153 -26.48 25.46 14.45
C LYS A 153 -25.36 24.80 13.63
N LEU A 154 -25.76 24.33 12.44
CA LEU A 154 -25.02 23.54 11.45
C LEU A 154 -23.72 24.15 10.89
N GLU A 155 -23.37 25.40 11.18
CA GLU A 155 -22.19 26.06 10.57
C GLU A 155 -20.95 26.08 11.49
N GLU A 156 -21.10 26.17 12.83
CA GLU A 156 -19.95 26.16 13.76
C GLU A 156 -19.39 24.73 14.00
N ALA A 157 -20.19 23.69 13.78
CA ALA A 157 -19.79 22.31 14.08
C ALA A 157 -18.81 21.71 13.07
N GLU A 158 -18.80 22.20 11.82
CA GLU A 158 -17.87 21.75 10.79
C GLU A 158 -16.45 22.30 11.03
N GLU A 159 -16.29 23.58 11.38
CA GLU A 159 -14.98 24.16 11.69
C GLU A 159 -14.34 23.55 12.94
N ASP A 160 -15.14 23.22 13.97
CA ASP A 160 -14.65 22.68 15.24
C ASP A 160 -14.31 21.17 15.14
N ASP A 161 -14.98 20.41 14.27
CA ASP A 161 -14.58 19.02 13.93
C ASP A 161 -13.32 19.02 13.04
N LEU A 162 -13.18 19.99 12.12
CA LEU A 162 -11.98 20.17 11.29
C LEU A 162 -10.74 20.56 12.11
N GLN A 163 -10.88 21.34 13.19
CA GLN A 163 -9.77 21.69 14.10
C GLN A 163 -9.35 20.55 15.04
N LEU A 164 -10.23 19.58 15.29
CA LEU A 164 -9.96 18.38 16.10
C LEU A 164 -9.50 17.17 15.27
N GLU A 165 -9.58 17.26 13.94
CA GLU A 165 -9.04 16.26 13.03
C GLU A 165 -7.51 16.30 13.10
N GLY A 166 -6.91 15.25 13.68
CA GLY A 166 -5.46 15.05 13.65
C GLY A 166 -4.93 15.13 12.21
N PRO A 167 -3.62 15.39 12.03
CA PRO A 167 -3.08 15.83 10.74
C PRO A 167 -3.46 14.84 9.62
N LEU A 168 -3.97 15.41 8.52
CA LEU A 168 -4.26 14.67 7.30
C LEU A 168 -2.96 14.02 6.80
N LEU A 169 -2.98 12.71 6.62
CA LEU A 169 -1.87 12.04 5.97
C LEU A 169 -1.99 12.31 4.46
N THR A 170 -1.15 13.20 3.95
CA THR A 170 -0.98 13.42 2.51
C THR A 170 0.09 12.46 1.99
N PRO A 171 -0.26 11.45 1.17
CA PRO A 171 0.73 10.73 0.40
C PRO A 171 1.37 11.71 -0.59
N GLY A 172 2.69 11.70 -0.75
CA GLY A 172 3.47 12.70 -1.50
C GLY A 172 3.25 12.78 -3.02
N SER A 173 2.05 12.55 -3.53
CA SER A 173 1.64 12.81 -4.92
C SER A 173 0.69 14.01 -4.99
N ALA A 174 0.58 14.62 -6.18
CA ALA A 174 -0.19 15.84 -6.43
C ALA A 174 -1.73 15.69 -6.30
N SER A 175 -2.23 14.69 -5.57
CA SER A 175 -3.65 14.51 -5.29
C SER A 175 -3.90 14.10 -3.83
N GLU A 176 -4.68 14.92 -3.11
CA GLU A 176 -5.11 14.71 -1.72
C GLU A 176 -6.01 13.47 -1.49
N VAL A 177 -6.31 12.67 -2.51
CA VAL A 177 -7.36 11.66 -2.51
C VAL A 177 -6.84 10.30 -3.01
N VAL A 178 -7.00 9.26 -2.18
CA VAL A 178 -6.62 7.88 -2.50
C VAL A 178 -7.78 7.13 -3.16
N TYR A 179 -7.64 6.61 -4.37
CA TYR A 179 -8.71 5.86 -5.06
C TYR A 179 -8.74 4.39 -4.64
N ILE A 180 -9.92 3.79 -4.40
CA ILE A 180 -10.07 2.42 -3.88
C ILE A 180 -11.16 1.67 -4.66
N GLY A 181 -10.74 0.70 -5.49
CA GLY A 181 -11.60 -0.16 -6.30
C GLY A 181 -10.82 -0.92 -7.38
N PRO A 182 -11.39 -1.94 -8.04
CA PRO A 182 -10.76 -2.58 -9.18
C PRO A 182 -10.76 -1.62 -10.37
N VAL A 183 -9.57 -1.23 -10.84
CA VAL A 183 -9.40 -0.36 -12.01
C VAL A 183 -9.95 -1.07 -13.25
N LYS A 184 -11.21 -0.82 -13.59
CA LYS A 184 -11.79 -1.23 -14.88
C LYS A 184 -11.61 -0.08 -15.86
N GLY A 185 -10.43 0.00 -16.47
CA GLY A 185 -10.13 0.98 -17.52
C GLY A 185 -8.62 1.16 -17.72
N SER A 186 -8.10 0.48 -18.73
CA SER A 186 -6.69 0.49 -19.14
C SER A 186 -6.22 1.88 -19.61
N ILE A 187 -5.05 2.32 -19.13
CA ILE A 187 -3.97 2.71 -20.04
C ILE A 187 -2.93 1.58 -19.93
N TYR A 188 -2.97 0.67 -20.90
CA TYR A 188 -2.20 -0.56 -21.09
C TYR A 188 -2.50 -1.75 -20.15
N SER A 189 -3.51 -2.53 -20.58
CA SER A 189 -3.54 -4.00 -20.62
C SER A 189 -2.75 -4.75 -19.52
N SER A 190 -3.46 -5.22 -18.48
CA SER A 190 -2.95 -6.21 -17.52
C SER A 190 -3.85 -7.45 -17.40
N PRO A 191 -3.29 -8.65 -17.14
CA PRO A 191 -3.96 -9.94 -17.31
C PRO A 191 -4.83 -10.32 -16.12
N GLY A 192 -5.93 -11.03 -16.39
CA GLY A 192 -6.94 -11.39 -15.41
C GLY A 192 -6.46 -12.28 -14.26
N LEU A 193 -6.84 -11.85 -13.05
CA LEU A 193 -7.52 -12.55 -11.94
C LEU A 193 -7.13 -13.96 -11.46
N TYR A 194 -6.26 -14.75 -12.09
CA TYR A 194 -5.88 -16.06 -11.56
C TYR A 194 -4.42 -16.45 -11.86
N SER A 195 -3.47 -15.88 -11.10
CA SER A 195 -2.22 -16.53 -10.69
C SER A 195 -1.45 -15.62 -9.73
N LYS A 196 -1.40 -15.97 -8.44
CA LYS A 196 -0.59 -15.29 -7.42
C LYS A 196 0.85 -15.81 -7.51
N THR A 197 1.72 -15.10 -8.22
CA THR A 197 3.19 -15.20 -8.03
C THR A 197 3.75 -13.78 -7.91
N MET A 198 4.43 -13.51 -6.80
CA MET A 198 4.86 -12.19 -6.35
C MET A 198 5.86 -11.51 -7.28
N THR A 199 5.53 -10.33 -7.80
CA THR A 199 6.45 -9.41 -8.49
C THR A 199 6.88 -8.30 -7.54
N PRO A 200 8.17 -8.18 -7.15
CA PRO A 200 8.63 -7.10 -6.29
C PRO A 200 8.54 -5.75 -7.03
N THR A 201 7.80 -4.81 -6.44
CA THR A 201 7.66 -3.40 -6.83
C THR A 201 8.66 -2.55 -6.06
N TYR A 202 9.23 -1.52 -6.68
CA TYR A 202 10.27 -0.65 -6.11
C TYR A 202 9.78 0.79 -5.99
N ASP A 203 10.31 1.53 -5.01
CA ASP A 203 10.03 2.96 -4.86
C ASP A 203 10.67 3.74 -6.02
N SER A 204 9.87 4.56 -6.69
CA SER A 204 10.28 5.38 -7.84
C SER A 204 11.33 6.46 -7.54
N ARG A 205 11.50 6.88 -6.27
CA ARG A 205 12.46 7.94 -5.91
C ARG A 205 13.85 7.40 -5.59
N ASP A 206 13.93 6.33 -4.81
CA ASP A 206 15.20 5.84 -4.27
C ASP A 206 15.54 4.39 -4.67
N GLY A 207 14.67 3.73 -5.46
CA GLY A 207 14.93 2.37 -5.98
C GLY A 207 14.95 1.27 -4.91
N SER A 208 14.47 1.55 -3.70
CA SER A 208 14.40 0.56 -2.62
C SER A 208 13.27 -0.45 -2.87
N PRO A 209 13.46 -1.75 -2.52
CA PRO A 209 12.40 -2.73 -2.63
C PRO A 209 11.25 -2.33 -1.70
N LEU A 210 10.06 -2.09 -2.27
CA LEU A 210 8.87 -1.92 -1.44
C LEU A 210 8.63 -3.23 -0.68
N SER A 211 8.08 -3.12 0.53
CA SER A 211 7.79 -4.26 1.40
C SER A 211 7.23 -5.46 0.62
N PRO A 212 7.58 -6.72 0.95
CA PRO A 212 7.04 -7.90 0.26
C PRO A 212 5.52 -7.87 0.15
N THR A 213 4.84 -7.20 1.08
CA THR A 213 3.38 -7.08 1.12
C THR A 213 2.83 -6.14 0.04
N SER A 214 3.55 -5.07 -0.36
CA SER A 214 3.20 -4.26 -1.55
C SER A 214 3.26 -5.04 -2.87
N ALA A 215 4.11 -6.07 -2.97
CA ALA A 215 4.14 -6.98 -4.11
C ALA A 215 2.92 -7.93 -4.19
N TRP A 216 2.14 -8.08 -3.11
CA TRP A 216 0.85 -8.79 -3.13
C TRP A 216 -0.31 -7.90 -3.58
N PHE A 217 -0.13 -6.58 -3.49
CA PHE A 217 -1.17 -5.57 -3.70
C PHE A 217 -0.74 -4.50 -4.71
N GLY A 218 0.06 -4.88 -5.71
CA GLY A 218 0.79 -4.01 -6.66
C GLY A 218 -0.02 -3.00 -7.48
N ASP A 219 -1.32 -2.88 -7.25
CA ASP A 219 -2.19 -1.84 -7.82
C ASP A 219 -2.74 -0.91 -6.72
N SER A 220 -1.97 -0.66 -5.64
CA SER A 220 -2.36 0.35 -4.65
C SER A 220 -1.98 1.74 -5.16
N PRO A 221 -2.92 2.68 -5.37
CA PRO A 221 -2.61 4.06 -5.76
C PRO A 221 -1.84 4.86 -4.70
N LEU A 222 -1.47 4.21 -3.59
CA LEU A 222 -0.49 4.70 -2.63
C LEU A 222 0.96 4.33 -2.98
N SER A 223 1.23 3.60 -4.06
CA SER A 223 2.62 3.31 -4.47
C SER A 223 3.42 4.58 -4.79
N GLU A 224 2.76 5.67 -5.19
CA GLU A 224 3.39 7.00 -5.35
C GLU A 224 3.48 7.79 -4.03
N GLY A 225 2.79 7.32 -2.99
CA GLY A 225 2.56 8.04 -1.75
C GLY A 225 2.98 7.21 -0.55
N ASN A 226 4.28 7.24 -0.27
CA ASN A 226 5.00 6.49 0.77
C ASN A 226 4.10 5.87 1.89
N PRO A 227 3.55 4.65 1.70
CA PRO A 227 2.64 4.02 2.65
C PRO A 227 3.37 3.57 3.93
N SER A 228 4.70 3.69 3.97
CA SER A 228 5.51 3.43 5.17
C SER A 228 5.14 4.33 6.34
N ILE A 229 4.56 5.52 6.10
CA ILE A 229 4.10 6.41 7.19
C ILE A 229 3.03 5.73 8.08
N LEU A 230 2.28 4.78 7.54
CA LEU A 230 1.29 4.00 8.30
C LEU A 230 1.92 2.87 9.12
N ALA A 231 3.17 2.52 8.86
CA ALA A 231 3.96 1.54 9.61
C ALA A 231 4.74 2.17 10.77
N VAL A 232 4.86 3.50 10.80
CA VAL A 232 5.60 4.23 11.84
C VAL A 232 4.64 4.76 12.90
N SER A 233 4.90 4.44 14.17
CA SER A 233 4.19 5.01 15.32
C SER A 233 4.64 6.45 15.52
N GLN A 234 3.69 7.36 15.76
CA GLN A 234 4.02 8.75 16.08
C GLN A 234 3.81 9.03 17.57
N PRO A 235 4.74 9.76 18.21
CA PRO A 235 4.55 10.24 19.57
C PRO A 235 3.37 11.23 19.63
N ILE A 236 2.69 11.26 20.78
CA ILE A 236 1.57 12.17 21.01
C ILE A 236 2.16 13.57 21.26
N SER A 237 1.79 14.52 20.41
CA SER A 237 2.39 15.86 20.37
C SER A 237 2.16 16.67 21.65
N SER A 238 1.00 16.52 22.31
CA SER A 238 0.72 17.22 23.57
C SER A 238 -0.21 16.44 24.50
N PRO A 239 -0.04 16.58 25.84
CA PRO A 239 -0.96 16.00 26.82
C PRO A 239 -2.39 16.56 26.71
N ASP A 240 -2.55 17.77 26.18
CA ASP A 240 -3.86 18.41 26.00
C ASP A 240 -4.77 17.62 25.05
N ILE A 241 -4.20 16.94 24.06
CA ILE A 241 -4.94 16.05 23.15
C ILE A 241 -5.55 14.89 23.93
N LEU A 242 -4.78 14.27 24.83
CA LEU A 242 -5.25 13.17 25.68
C LEU A 242 -6.35 13.63 26.62
N VAL A 243 -6.21 14.80 27.24
CA VAL A 243 -7.23 15.35 28.14
C VAL A 243 -8.54 15.68 27.40
N LYS A 244 -8.46 16.20 26.17
CA LYS A 244 -9.65 16.50 25.34
C LYS A 244 -10.38 15.23 24.89
N LEU A 245 -9.64 14.19 24.53
CA LEU A 245 -10.20 12.92 24.06
C LEU A 245 -10.70 12.04 25.21
N TYR A 246 -10.04 12.12 26.37
CA TYR A 246 -10.44 11.40 27.56
C TYR A 246 -11.81 11.88 28.06
N LYS A 247 -12.81 11.01 27.90
CA LYS A 247 -14.15 11.20 28.45
C LYS A 247 -14.45 9.99 29.33
N PRO A 248 -14.56 10.15 30.66
CA PRO A 248 -14.97 9.04 31.52
C PRO A 248 -16.39 8.60 31.13
N GLN A 249 -16.52 7.38 30.62
CA GLN A 249 -17.76 6.81 30.12
C GLN A 249 -18.17 5.60 30.96
N SER A 250 -19.47 5.49 31.24
CA SER A 250 -20.02 4.27 31.85
C SER A 250 -19.89 3.09 30.87
N LEU A 251 -19.91 1.85 31.39
CA LEU A 251 -19.95 0.66 30.54
C LEU A 251 -21.12 0.68 29.54
N LEU A 252 -22.26 1.25 29.94
CA LEU A 252 -23.43 1.39 29.07
C LEU A 252 -23.16 2.37 27.92
N ASP A 253 -22.44 3.47 28.18
CA ASP A 253 -22.09 4.43 27.13
C ASP A 253 -21.05 3.86 26.17
N LYS A 254 -20.06 3.11 26.68
CA LYS A 254 -19.12 2.34 25.84
C LYS A 254 -19.85 1.33 24.96
N ALA A 255 -20.84 0.62 25.50
CA ALA A 255 -21.63 -0.36 24.74
C ALA A 255 -22.43 0.27 23.58
N LYS A 256 -22.92 1.52 23.73
CA LYS A 256 -23.65 2.23 22.67
C LYS A 256 -22.80 2.49 21.43
N ILE A 257 -21.47 2.62 21.58
CA ILE A 257 -20.56 2.81 20.44
C ILE A 257 -20.69 1.64 19.45
N ASN A 258 -20.88 0.42 19.95
CA ASN A 258 -21.02 -0.78 19.11
C ASN A 258 -22.30 -0.79 18.25
N GLN A 259 -23.28 0.09 18.48
CA GLN A 259 -24.42 0.25 17.58
C GLN A 259 -24.03 0.90 16.24
N GLY A 260 -22.87 1.56 16.19
CA GLY A 260 -22.37 2.24 14.99
C GLY A 260 -21.69 1.32 13.98
N TRP A 261 -21.49 0.03 14.27
CA TRP A 261 -20.86 -0.89 13.33
C TRP A 261 -21.71 -1.02 12.07
N LEU A 262 -21.11 -0.84 10.90
CA LEU A 262 -21.79 -1.03 9.64
C LEU A 262 -22.06 -2.52 9.39
N ASP A 263 -23.19 -2.80 8.74
CA ASP A 263 -23.53 -4.13 8.24
C ASP A 263 -22.63 -4.45 7.04
N SER A 264 -21.73 -5.41 7.24
CA SER A 264 -20.78 -5.89 6.24
C SER A 264 -21.44 -6.46 4.97
N SER A 265 -22.70 -6.87 5.04
CA SER A 265 -23.43 -7.51 3.94
C SER A 265 -24.13 -6.54 2.99
N ARG A 266 -24.29 -5.28 3.40
CA ARG A 266 -24.95 -4.20 2.65
C ARG A 266 -23.95 -3.17 2.16
N SER A 267 -24.33 -2.35 1.19
CA SER A 267 -23.47 -1.27 0.70
C SER A 267 -23.43 -0.06 1.64
N LEU A 268 -22.51 0.89 1.41
CA LEU A 268 -22.43 2.13 2.18
C LEU A 268 -23.67 3.02 1.97
N MET A 269 -24.13 3.13 0.72
CA MET A 269 -25.29 3.94 0.35
C MET A 269 -26.59 3.44 1.00
N GLU A 270 -26.73 2.11 1.13
CA GLU A 270 -27.84 1.44 1.82
C GLU A 270 -27.96 1.76 3.30
N GLN A 271 -26.86 2.19 3.89
CA GLN A 271 -26.73 2.51 5.30
C GLN A 271 -26.70 4.03 5.50
N ASP A 272 -27.19 4.83 4.57
CA ASP A 272 -27.25 6.30 4.70
C ASP A 272 -25.87 6.96 4.95
N VAL A 273 -24.78 6.30 4.55
CA VAL A 273 -23.45 6.94 4.55
C VAL A 273 -23.42 7.94 3.39
N LYS A 274 -23.01 9.18 3.67
CA LYS A 274 -22.91 10.24 2.68
C LYS A 274 -21.48 10.41 2.19
N GLU A 275 -21.36 11.06 1.03
CA GLU A 275 -20.06 11.48 0.51
C GLU A 275 -19.41 12.46 1.50
N ASN A 276 -18.08 12.35 1.66
CA ASN A 276 -17.26 13.08 2.63
C ASN A 276 -17.57 12.82 4.12
N GLU A 277 -18.41 11.83 4.45
CA GLU A 277 -18.64 11.44 5.85
C GLU A 277 -17.39 10.79 6.47
N VAL A 278 -17.22 10.96 7.78
CA VAL A 278 -16.12 10.35 8.54
C VAL A 278 -16.55 9.00 9.10
N LEU A 279 -15.83 7.94 8.73
CA LEU A 279 -15.98 6.61 9.31
C LEU A 279 -14.67 6.18 9.98
N LEU A 280 -14.80 5.40 11.05
CA LEU A 280 -13.69 4.84 11.79
C LEU A 280 -13.33 3.48 11.18
N LEU A 281 -12.10 3.30 10.71
CA LEU A 281 -11.56 1.97 10.41
C LEU A 281 -11.00 1.39 11.71
N ARG A 282 -11.53 0.25 12.16
CA ARG A 282 -11.14 -0.37 13.42
C ARG A 282 -11.06 -1.88 13.29
N PHE A 283 -10.18 -2.50 14.07
CA PHE A 283 -10.20 -3.94 14.30
C PHE A 283 -11.46 -4.26 15.10
N LYS A 284 -12.36 -5.04 14.50
CA LYS A 284 -13.68 -5.39 15.03
C LYS A 284 -13.62 -6.69 15.83
N TYR A 285 -12.86 -7.67 15.34
CA TYR A 285 -12.75 -8.99 15.95
C TYR A 285 -11.39 -9.15 16.61
N HIS A 286 -11.38 -9.48 17.91
CA HIS A 286 -10.17 -9.60 18.72
C HIS A 286 -9.54 -10.99 18.63
N SER A 287 -9.52 -11.57 17.42
CA SER A 287 -8.91 -12.87 17.11
C SER A 287 -7.99 -12.68 15.92
N PHE A 288 -6.72 -12.37 16.19
CA PHE A 288 -5.76 -12.00 15.16
C PHE A 288 -5.01 -13.22 14.65
N PHE A 289 -5.19 -13.55 13.37
CA PHE A 289 -4.55 -14.71 12.74
C PHE A 289 -3.19 -14.34 12.11
N ASP A 290 -2.17 -15.19 12.31
CA ASP A 290 -0.85 -15.08 11.66
C ASP A 290 -0.26 -13.66 11.73
N LEU A 291 -0.23 -13.05 12.92
CA LEU A 291 0.47 -11.78 13.10
C LEU A 291 1.98 -11.99 12.91
N ASN A 292 2.49 -11.54 11.76
CA ASN A 292 3.87 -11.77 11.36
C ASN A 292 4.60 -10.43 11.14
N PRO A 293 5.50 -10.01 12.05
CA PRO A 293 6.22 -8.74 11.96
C PRO A 293 6.96 -8.50 10.64
N LYS A 294 7.33 -9.58 9.93
CA LYS A 294 8.02 -9.51 8.63
C LYS A 294 7.13 -9.01 7.50
N TYR A 295 5.83 -9.31 7.54
CA TYR A 295 4.88 -9.02 6.46
C TYR A 295 3.82 -8.00 6.88
N ASP A 296 3.58 -7.83 8.17
CA ASP A 296 2.46 -7.08 8.72
C ASP A 296 2.87 -5.78 9.40
N ALA A 297 3.95 -5.12 9.00
CA ALA A 297 4.43 -3.90 9.64
C ALA A 297 3.31 -2.85 9.86
N ILE A 298 2.48 -2.60 8.83
CA ILE A 298 1.34 -1.66 8.93
C ILE A 298 0.22 -2.23 9.79
N ARG A 299 -0.18 -3.49 9.59
CA ARG A 299 -1.24 -4.14 10.37
C ARG A 299 -0.89 -4.19 11.87
N VAL A 300 0.34 -4.56 12.21
CA VAL A 300 0.88 -4.59 13.58
C VAL A 300 0.90 -3.18 14.16
N ASN A 301 1.41 -2.18 13.42
CA ASN A 301 1.44 -0.80 13.91
C ASN A 301 0.03 -0.26 14.17
N GLN A 302 -0.91 -0.44 13.25
CA GLN A 302 -2.29 0.03 13.44
C GLN A 302 -3.01 -0.72 14.57
N LEU A 303 -2.72 -2.00 14.77
CA LEU A 303 -3.26 -2.78 15.90
C LEU A 303 -2.69 -2.28 17.23
N TYR A 304 -1.38 -2.06 17.29
CA TYR A 304 -0.69 -1.44 18.44
C TYR A 304 -1.28 -0.07 18.76
N GLU A 305 -1.46 0.78 17.76
CA GLU A 305 -2.07 2.11 17.90
C GLU A 305 -3.50 2.01 18.45
N GLN A 306 -4.33 1.09 17.95
CA GLN A 306 -5.68 0.88 18.49
C GLN A 306 -5.65 0.52 19.97
N ALA A 307 -4.78 -0.41 20.37
CA ALA A 307 -4.63 -0.83 21.76
C ALA A 307 -4.09 0.29 22.64
N LYS A 308 -3.06 1.02 22.17
CA LYS A 308 -2.46 2.18 22.84
C LYS A 308 -3.52 3.23 23.14
N TRP A 309 -4.31 3.63 22.13
CA TRP A 309 -5.38 4.61 22.34
C TRP A 309 -6.44 4.11 23.30
N ALA A 310 -6.87 2.86 23.19
CA ALA A 310 -7.86 2.28 24.12
C ALA A 310 -7.39 2.28 25.58
N ILE A 311 -6.10 2.03 25.83
CA ILE A 311 -5.49 2.06 27.17
C ILE A 311 -5.38 3.52 27.67
N LEU A 312 -4.86 4.43 26.85
CA LEU A 312 -4.61 5.82 27.24
C LEU A 312 -5.90 6.61 27.52
N ILE A 313 -6.97 6.34 26.78
CA ILE A 313 -8.28 6.98 27.00
C ILE A 313 -9.18 6.19 27.97
N GLU A 314 -8.66 5.10 28.56
CA GLU A 314 -9.36 4.22 29.50
C GLU A 314 -10.66 3.62 28.93
N GLU A 315 -10.68 3.29 27.64
CA GLU A 315 -11.70 2.40 27.07
C GLU A 315 -11.56 1.00 27.65
N ILE A 316 -10.31 0.52 27.81
CA ILE A 316 -9.95 -0.69 28.53
C ILE A 316 -9.22 -0.35 29.83
N GLU A 317 -9.54 -1.06 30.90
CA GLU A 317 -8.88 -0.90 32.19
C GLU A 317 -7.67 -1.82 32.29
N CYS A 318 -6.58 -1.31 32.88
CA CYS A 318 -5.41 -2.10 33.25
C CYS A 318 -4.94 -1.72 34.66
N THR A 319 -4.12 -2.58 35.25
CA THR A 319 -3.49 -2.37 36.56
C THR A 319 -2.40 -1.28 36.51
N GLU A 320 -1.95 -0.85 37.69
CA GLU A 320 -0.89 0.15 37.82
C GLU A 320 0.45 -0.37 37.25
N GLU A 321 0.79 -1.64 37.53
CA GLU A 321 2.01 -2.28 37.02
C GLU A 321 1.97 -2.44 35.49
N GLU A 322 0.84 -2.88 34.94
CA GLU A 322 0.67 -3.00 33.49
C GLU A 322 0.76 -1.63 32.79
N MET A 323 0.18 -0.58 33.37
CA MET A 323 0.29 0.78 32.82
C MET A 323 1.75 1.25 32.73
N MET A 324 2.57 0.97 33.76
CA MET A 324 4.00 1.31 33.71
C MET A 324 4.73 0.53 32.62
N MET A 325 4.41 -0.76 32.45
CA MET A 325 4.96 -1.57 31.36
C MET A 325 4.53 -1.03 29.98
N PHE A 326 3.26 -0.67 29.80
CA PHE A 326 2.77 -0.07 28.55
C PHE A 326 3.47 1.26 28.24
N ALA A 327 3.68 2.11 29.24
CA ALA A 327 4.41 3.36 29.08
C ALA A 327 5.88 3.14 28.66
N ALA A 328 6.56 2.16 29.28
CA ALA A 328 7.93 1.80 28.92
C ALA A 328 8.04 1.26 27.48
N LEU A 329 7.11 0.38 27.07
CA LEU A 329 7.05 -0.13 25.70
C LEU A 329 6.78 1.00 24.70
N GLN A 330 5.84 1.90 25.00
CA GLN A 330 5.53 3.05 24.16
C GLN A 330 6.74 3.99 24.01
N TYR A 331 7.48 4.24 25.09
CA TYR A 331 8.72 5.01 25.06
C TYR A 331 9.76 4.37 24.14
N HIS A 332 10.00 3.07 24.29
CA HIS A 332 10.98 2.34 23.49
C HIS A 332 10.61 2.34 21.99
N ILE A 333 9.34 2.07 21.66
CA ILE A 333 8.82 2.11 20.28
C ILE A 333 9.00 3.51 19.66
N ASN A 334 8.66 4.57 20.40
CA ASN A 334 8.80 5.94 19.91
C ASN A 334 10.28 6.31 19.69
N LYS A 335 11.17 5.92 20.61
CA LYS A 335 12.61 6.16 20.48
C LYS A 335 13.18 5.52 19.21
N LEU A 336 12.86 4.24 18.97
CA LEU A 336 13.29 3.54 17.76
C LEU A 336 12.68 4.16 16.49
N SER A 337 11.41 4.59 16.55
CA SER A 337 10.73 5.23 15.42
C SER A 337 11.38 6.55 15.01
N ILE A 338 11.84 7.36 15.99
CA ILE A 338 12.56 8.62 15.74
C ILE A 338 13.97 8.35 15.19
N MET A 339 14.71 7.39 15.77
CA MET A 339 16.04 7.02 15.28
C MET A 339 16.02 6.45 13.86
N ALA A 340 14.96 5.72 13.51
CA ALA A 340 14.79 5.20 12.15
C ALA A 340 14.53 6.31 11.11
N SER A 341 13.89 7.42 11.50
CA SER A 341 13.69 8.57 10.61
C SER A 341 14.96 9.39 10.34
N ASP A 342 15.89 9.50 11.30
CA ASP A 342 17.12 10.27 11.12
C ASP A 342 18.15 9.57 10.20
N ASN A 343 18.18 8.24 10.20
CA ASN A 343 19.08 7.47 9.33
C ASN A 343 18.78 7.61 7.83
N HIS A 344 17.58 8.09 7.45
CA HIS A 344 17.22 8.32 6.06
C HIS A 344 17.65 9.72 5.54
N MET A 345 17.99 10.66 6.43
CA MET A 345 18.43 12.02 6.06
C MET A 345 19.95 12.15 5.93
N ASN A 346 20.73 11.31 6.62
CA ASN A 346 22.20 11.37 6.56
C ASN A 346 22.83 10.72 5.31
N ASN A 347 22.02 10.18 4.40
CA ASN A 347 22.51 9.53 3.17
C ASN A 347 22.39 10.41 1.92
N SER A 348 21.78 11.60 2.02
CA SER A 348 21.87 12.63 0.99
C SER A 348 22.91 13.66 1.41
N GLU A 349 23.94 13.85 0.58
CA GLU A 349 25.07 14.78 0.75
C GLU A 349 26.24 14.27 1.61
N LYS A 350 26.97 13.30 1.07
CA LYS A 350 28.43 13.39 1.03
C LYS A 350 28.88 13.18 -0.41
N GLU A 351 29.13 14.29 -1.12
CA GLU A 351 30.07 14.26 -2.23
C GLU A 351 31.38 13.72 -1.65
N VAL A 352 31.73 12.48 -2.03
CA VAL A 352 33.00 11.87 -1.65
C VAL A 352 34.03 12.43 -2.62
N ASP A 353 34.99 13.18 -2.09
CA ASP A 353 36.11 13.82 -2.80
C ASP A 353 36.75 12.87 -3.83
N GLU A 354 36.50 13.13 -5.11
CA GLU A 354 37.16 12.48 -6.26
C GLU A 354 38.69 12.65 -6.23
N VAL A 355 39.18 13.57 -5.40
CA VAL A 355 40.60 13.87 -5.19
C VAL A 355 41.30 12.78 -4.37
N ASP A 356 40.65 12.18 -3.37
CA ASP A 356 41.25 11.13 -2.53
C ASP A 356 41.32 9.78 -3.27
N ALA A 357 40.37 9.53 -4.17
CA ALA A 357 40.42 8.38 -5.08
C ALA A 357 41.56 8.52 -6.11
N ALA A 358 41.79 9.73 -6.63
CA ALA A 358 42.89 9.99 -7.57
C ALA A 358 44.27 9.96 -6.88
N LEU A 359 44.36 10.31 -5.60
CA LEU A 359 45.60 10.22 -4.81
C LEU A 359 45.98 8.77 -4.49
N SER A 360 44.98 7.90 -4.26
CA SER A 360 45.21 6.47 -4.00
C SER A 360 45.74 5.71 -5.24
N ASP A 361 45.31 6.09 -6.45
CA ASP A 361 45.80 5.47 -7.70
C ASP A 361 47.23 5.93 -8.06
N LEU A 362 47.63 7.14 -7.65
CA LEU A 362 48.99 7.66 -7.86
C LEU A 362 50.00 7.06 -6.87
N GLU A 363 49.56 6.67 -5.67
CA GLU A 363 50.40 6.01 -4.67
C GLU A 363 50.75 4.56 -5.06
N ILE A 364 49.88 3.89 -5.83
CA ILE A 364 50.11 2.53 -6.35
C ILE A 364 51.07 2.51 -7.54
N THR A 365 51.31 3.66 -8.20
CA THR A 365 52.16 3.74 -9.41
C THR A 365 53.63 4.10 -9.10
N LEU A 366 53.96 4.49 -7.86
CA LEU A 366 55.31 4.96 -7.50
C LEU A 366 56.09 4.08 -6.50
N GLU A 367 55.53 2.99 -5.99
CA GLU A 367 56.28 1.97 -5.24
C GLU A 367 56.65 0.77 -6.13
N GLY A 368 57.65 0.99 -6.98
CA GLY A 368 58.31 -0.08 -7.71
C GLY A 368 59.08 -1.00 -6.76
N GLY A 369 58.71 -2.28 -6.69
CA GLY A 369 59.57 -3.28 -6.04
C GLY A 369 58.96 -4.62 -5.69
N LYS A 370 58.73 -5.48 -6.71
CA LYS A 370 59.01 -6.94 -6.77
C LYS A 370 58.04 -7.62 -7.76
N THR A 371 58.47 -7.66 -9.01
CA THR A 371 57.86 -8.48 -10.05
C THR A 371 58.30 -9.94 -9.89
N SER A 372 57.38 -10.85 -9.54
CA SER A 372 57.52 -12.27 -9.86
C SER A 372 56.43 -12.68 -10.83
N ASN A 373 56.81 -12.70 -12.11
CA ASN A 373 56.28 -13.47 -13.24
C ASN A 373 54.87 -14.07 -13.10
N THR A 374 53.91 -13.39 -13.71
CA THR A 374 52.91 -14.03 -14.61
C THR A 374 52.27 -12.94 -15.45
N LEU A 375 53.01 -12.49 -16.48
CA LEU A 375 52.43 -11.76 -17.61
C LEU A 375 51.60 -12.77 -18.41
N GLY A 376 50.35 -13.01 -17.99
CA GLY A 376 49.38 -13.85 -18.68
C GLY A 376 48.51 -13.02 -19.61
N ASP A 377 48.64 -13.26 -20.92
CA ASP A 377 47.72 -12.94 -22.02
C ASP A 377 46.72 -11.78 -21.85
N ILE A 378 47.16 -10.57 -22.24
CA ILE A 378 46.33 -9.38 -22.51
C ILE A 378 45.35 -9.58 -23.69
N THR A 379 45.31 -10.75 -24.32
CA THR A 379 44.43 -11.10 -25.44
C THR A 379 43.31 -12.07 -25.08
N SER A 380 43.24 -12.56 -23.84
CA SER A 380 42.16 -13.44 -23.39
C SER A 380 41.00 -12.63 -22.81
N ILE A 381 39.85 -12.68 -23.47
CA ILE A 381 38.61 -12.06 -22.96
C ILE A 381 38.22 -12.82 -21.68
N PRO A 382 38.17 -12.17 -20.51
CA PRO A 382 37.78 -12.83 -19.27
C PRO A 382 36.36 -13.39 -19.39
N GLU A 383 36.20 -14.65 -19.03
CA GLU A 383 34.93 -15.39 -19.10
C GLU A 383 34.61 -15.98 -17.73
N LEU A 384 33.39 -15.73 -17.23
CA LEU A 384 32.86 -16.47 -16.07
C LEU A 384 32.03 -17.63 -16.61
N ALA A 385 32.25 -18.83 -16.10
CA ALA A 385 31.52 -20.01 -16.53
C ALA A 385 31.18 -20.90 -15.35
N ASP A 386 29.89 -20.97 -15.01
CA ASP A 386 29.40 -21.72 -13.85
C ASP A 386 28.03 -22.34 -14.11
N TYR A 387 27.67 -23.33 -13.30
CA TYR A 387 26.28 -23.75 -13.18
C TYR A 387 25.48 -22.72 -12.38
N VAL A 388 24.48 -22.12 -13.01
CA VAL A 388 23.59 -21.12 -12.41
C VAL A 388 22.14 -21.52 -12.66
N LYS A 389 21.29 -21.34 -11.64
CA LYS A 389 19.85 -21.59 -11.77
C LYS A 389 19.20 -20.37 -12.43
N VAL A 390 18.68 -20.55 -13.64
CA VAL A 390 18.02 -19.48 -14.41
C VAL A 390 16.52 -19.67 -14.38
N PHE A 391 15.79 -18.61 -14.11
CA PHE A 391 14.35 -18.54 -14.21
C PHE A 391 13.93 -17.45 -15.20
N LYS A 392 13.10 -17.83 -16.17
CA LYS A 392 12.53 -16.92 -17.16
C LYS A 392 11.00 -17.03 -17.10
N PRO A 393 10.28 -16.02 -16.62
CA PRO A 393 8.82 -16.03 -16.60
C PRO A 393 8.27 -16.04 -18.04
N LYS A 394 7.56 -17.10 -18.43
CA LYS A 394 6.83 -17.18 -19.71
C LYS A 394 5.32 -17.13 -19.46
N LYS A 395 4.60 -16.33 -20.26
CA LYS A 395 3.16 -16.04 -20.13
C LYS A 395 2.22 -17.27 -20.15
N LEU A 396 2.68 -18.44 -20.60
CA LEU A 396 1.80 -19.59 -20.89
C LEU A 396 2.26 -20.95 -20.31
N THR A 397 3.41 -21.04 -19.63
CA THR A 397 3.84 -22.31 -18.99
C THR A 397 4.64 -22.05 -17.72
N LEU A 398 4.25 -22.71 -16.61
CA LEU A 398 5.04 -22.77 -15.37
C LEU A 398 6.32 -23.55 -15.62
N LYS A 399 7.46 -22.86 -15.69
CA LYS A 399 8.78 -23.48 -15.56
C LYS A 399 9.49 -22.79 -14.41
N GLY A 400 9.68 -23.51 -13.30
CA GLY A 400 10.51 -23.07 -12.18
C GLY A 400 11.99 -22.92 -12.56
N TYR A 401 12.83 -22.56 -11.59
CA TYR A 401 14.27 -22.47 -11.79
C TYR A 401 14.82 -23.73 -12.45
N LYS A 402 15.58 -23.57 -13.53
CA LYS A 402 16.30 -24.64 -14.19
C LYS A 402 17.78 -24.35 -14.13
N GLN A 403 18.58 -25.36 -13.82
CA GLN A 403 20.03 -25.24 -13.82
C GLN A 403 20.52 -25.27 -15.26
N TYR A 404 21.36 -24.28 -15.60
CA TYR A 404 22.03 -24.18 -16.88
C TYR A 404 23.54 -24.00 -16.64
N TRP A 405 24.35 -24.41 -17.62
CA TRP A 405 25.73 -23.96 -17.72
C TRP A 405 25.72 -22.56 -18.33
N CYS A 406 26.04 -21.54 -17.54
CA CYS A 406 26.00 -20.15 -17.96
C CYS A 406 27.42 -19.64 -18.17
N THR A 407 27.69 -19.04 -19.32
CA THR A 407 28.91 -18.31 -19.60
C THR A 407 28.64 -16.82 -19.72
N PHE A 408 29.47 -16.00 -19.09
CA PHE A 408 29.45 -14.55 -19.16
C PHE A 408 30.68 -14.11 -19.93
N LYS A 409 30.47 -13.50 -21.10
CA LYS A 409 31.55 -13.02 -21.95
C LYS A 409 31.20 -11.61 -22.46
N ASP A 410 32.16 -10.70 -22.33
CA ASP A 410 32.00 -9.27 -22.59
C ASP A 410 30.88 -8.63 -21.76
N ILE A 411 29.69 -8.52 -22.36
CA ILE A 411 28.46 -7.98 -21.76
C ILE A 411 27.26 -8.92 -21.97
N THR A 412 27.52 -10.16 -22.38
CA THR A 412 26.51 -11.13 -22.79
C THR A 412 26.54 -12.35 -21.89
N ILE A 413 25.36 -12.81 -21.47
CA ILE A 413 25.19 -14.11 -20.81
C ILE A 413 24.63 -15.11 -21.82
N SER A 414 25.32 -16.24 -21.95
CA SER A 414 24.92 -17.39 -22.76
C SER A 414 24.64 -18.58 -21.85
N CYS A 415 23.44 -19.17 -21.93
CA CYS A 415 23.03 -20.30 -21.11
C CYS A 415 22.86 -21.56 -21.98
N TYR A 416 23.52 -22.65 -21.58
CA TYR A 416 23.53 -23.96 -22.23
C TYR A 416 22.92 -25.00 -21.30
N LYS A 417 22.32 -26.08 -21.84
CA LYS A 417 21.68 -27.10 -20.99
C LYS A 417 22.71 -27.89 -20.18
N SER A 418 23.90 -28.10 -20.73
CA SER A 418 25.03 -28.73 -20.05
C SER A 418 26.35 -28.12 -20.51
N LYS A 419 27.43 -28.41 -19.78
CA LYS A 419 28.78 -27.91 -20.08
C LYS A 419 29.31 -28.45 -21.41
N GLU A 420 28.93 -29.67 -21.78
CA GLU A 420 29.34 -30.33 -23.02
C GLU A 420 28.73 -29.64 -24.25
N GLU A 421 27.55 -29.04 -24.10
CA GLU A 421 26.86 -28.27 -25.15
C GLU A 421 27.34 -26.79 -25.24
N ALA A 422 28.31 -26.36 -24.45
CA ALA A 422 28.78 -24.97 -24.39
C ALA A 422 29.37 -24.43 -25.72
N HIS A 423 29.81 -25.32 -26.60
CA HIS A 423 30.30 -24.98 -27.95
C HIS A 423 29.20 -24.96 -29.02
N GLY A 424 27.97 -25.33 -28.63
CA GLY A 424 26.79 -25.37 -29.50
C GLY A 424 25.98 -24.07 -29.49
N THR A 425 24.75 -24.14 -29.96
CA THR A 425 23.82 -23.00 -29.91
C THR A 425 23.30 -22.80 -28.48
N PRO A 426 23.42 -21.60 -27.89
CA PRO A 426 22.94 -21.35 -26.54
C PRO A 426 21.42 -21.47 -26.48
N ALA A 427 20.90 -22.09 -25.41
CA ALA A 427 19.46 -22.17 -25.18
C ALA A 427 18.86 -20.78 -24.92
N HIS A 428 19.62 -19.91 -24.25
CA HIS A 428 19.31 -18.50 -24.02
C HIS A 428 20.56 -17.66 -24.20
N GLN A 429 20.46 -16.55 -24.94
CA GLN A 429 21.52 -15.56 -25.05
C GLN A 429 20.92 -14.19 -24.78
N MET A 430 21.60 -13.37 -23.97
CA MET A 430 21.10 -12.07 -23.56
C MET A 430 22.22 -11.05 -23.41
N ASN A 431 22.04 -9.88 -24.02
CA ASN A 431 22.95 -8.75 -23.88
C ASN A 431 22.47 -7.87 -22.72
N LEU A 432 23.37 -7.52 -21.81
CA LEU A 432 23.05 -6.79 -20.59
C LEU A 432 23.22 -5.27 -20.72
N ARG A 433 23.55 -4.73 -21.90
CA ARG A 433 23.71 -3.27 -22.06
C ARG A 433 22.41 -2.54 -21.72
N GLY A 434 22.49 -1.61 -20.75
CA GLY A 434 21.33 -0.85 -20.29
C GLY A 434 20.29 -1.70 -19.54
N CYS A 435 20.67 -2.88 -19.04
CA CYS A 435 19.80 -3.66 -18.17
C CYS A 435 19.75 -3.08 -16.75
N GLU A 436 18.65 -3.28 -16.05
CA GLU A 436 18.58 -2.99 -14.62
C GLU A 436 18.96 -4.25 -13.84
N VAL A 437 19.93 -4.12 -12.91
CA VAL A 437 20.49 -5.23 -12.14
C VAL A 437 20.14 -5.04 -10.67
N THR A 438 19.25 -5.88 -10.14
CA THR A 438 18.76 -5.77 -8.77
C THR A 438 19.19 -6.97 -7.91
N PRO A 439 19.77 -6.74 -6.72
CA PRO A 439 20.10 -7.82 -5.78
C PRO A 439 18.85 -8.34 -5.04
N ASP A 440 18.76 -9.65 -4.85
CA ASP A 440 17.79 -10.29 -3.96
C ASP A 440 18.54 -11.33 -3.09
N VAL A 441 19.17 -10.81 -2.04
CA VAL A 441 20.04 -11.59 -1.14
C VAL A 441 19.40 -11.74 0.23
N ASN A 442 19.37 -12.97 0.72
CA ASN A 442 19.15 -13.28 2.12
C ASN A 442 20.22 -14.27 2.59
N ILE A 443 21.19 -13.77 3.35
CA ILE A 443 22.34 -14.53 3.84
C ILE A 443 21.87 -15.67 4.76
N SER A 444 21.00 -15.37 5.73
CA SER A 444 20.47 -16.37 6.68
C SER A 444 19.70 -17.50 5.98
N GLY A 445 19.07 -17.20 4.85
CA GLY A 445 18.30 -18.15 4.04
C GLY A 445 19.06 -18.74 2.85
N GLN A 446 20.37 -18.52 2.73
CA GLN A 446 21.21 -18.92 1.58
C GLN A 446 20.57 -18.60 0.22
N LYS A 447 19.97 -17.41 0.12
CA LYS A 447 19.31 -16.93 -1.10
C LYS A 447 20.22 -15.89 -1.74
N PHE A 448 20.78 -16.19 -2.90
CA PHE A 448 21.64 -15.30 -3.65
C PHE A 448 21.10 -15.12 -5.08
N ASN A 449 20.10 -14.24 -5.23
CA ASN A 449 19.46 -14.00 -6.51
C ASN A 449 19.91 -12.67 -7.13
N ILE A 450 20.06 -12.67 -8.45
CA ILE A 450 20.31 -11.48 -9.27
C ILE A 450 19.15 -11.38 -10.26
N LYS A 451 18.39 -10.28 -10.19
CA LYS A 451 17.31 -9.98 -11.12
C LYS A 451 17.82 -9.05 -12.22
N LEU A 452 17.58 -9.45 -13.47
CA LEU A 452 17.99 -8.73 -14.67
C LEU A 452 16.75 -8.33 -15.45
N LEU A 453 16.57 -7.02 -15.68
CA LEU A 453 15.55 -6.47 -16.57
C LEU A 453 16.24 -5.95 -17.84
N ILE A 454 16.09 -6.69 -18.93
CA ILE A 454 16.83 -6.44 -20.17
C ILE A 454 15.91 -5.75 -21.19
N PRO A 455 16.25 -4.54 -21.67
CA PRO A 455 15.47 -3.86 -22.69
C PRO A 455 15.52 -4.62 -24.02
N VAL A 456 14.36 -4.95 -24.58
CA VAL A 456 14.19 -5.56 -25.90
C VAL A 456 13.18 -4.75 -26.74
N ALA A 457 13.16 -4.93 -28.06
CA ALA A 457 12.31 -4.12 -28.95
C ALA A 457 10.80 -4.20 -28.66
N ASP A 458 10.35 -5.26 -27.97
CA ASP A 458 8.94 -5.54 -27.65
C ASP A 458 8.64 -5.41 -26.12
N GLY A 459 9.48 -4.66 -25.39
CA GLY A 459 9.32 -4.38 -23.96
C GLY A 459 10.55 -4.74 -23.10
N MET A 460 10.34 -5.10 -21.83
CA MET A 460 11.42 -5.55 -20.94
C MET A 460 11.37 -7.08 -20.79
N ASN A 461 12.52 -7.74 -20.93
CA ASN A 461 12.66 -9.17 -20.71
C ASN A 461 13.27 -9.43 -19.34
N GLU A 462 12.51 -10.04 -18.43
CA GLU A 462 12.93 -10.32 -17.06
C GLU A 462 13.59 -11.70 -16.97
N ILE A 463 14.77 -11.78 -16.37
CA ILE A 463 15.53 -13.02 -16.16
C ILE A 463 16.12 -13.01 -14.75
N TRP A 464 15.94 -14.11 -14.02
CA TRP A 464 16.47 -14.26 -12.65
C TRP A 464 17.58 -15.30 -12.64
N LEU A 465 18.74 -14.92 -12.13
CA LEU A 465 19.86 -15.81 -11.87
C LEU A 465 19.90 -16.11 -10.38
N ARG A 466 20.10 -17.38 -10.01
CA ARG A 466 20.31 -17.80 -8.64
C ARG A 466 21.65 -18.51 -8.52
N CYS A 467 22.51 -17.93 -7.71
CA CYS A 467 23.83 -18.46 -7.34
C CYS A 467 23.70 -19.33 -6.08
N ASP A 468 24.62 -20.27 -5.92
CA ASP A 468 24.64 -21.20 -4.78
C ASP A 468 25.55 -20.72 -3.65
N THR A 469 26.57 -19.89 -3.92
CA THR A 469 27.51 -19.38 -2.90
C THR A 469 27.67 -17.87 -2.93
N GLU A 470 28.07 -17.28 -1.79
CA GLU A 470 28.38 -15.85 -1.66
C GLU A 470 29.47 -15.40 -2.64
N LYS A 471 30.51 -16.24 -2.80
CA LYS A 471 31.60 -15.97 -3.74
C LYS A 471 31.10 -15.97 -5.17
N GLN A 472 30.34 -16.98 -5.58
CA GLN A 472 29.75 -17.03 -6.92
C GLN A 472 28.84 -15.82 -7.16
N TYR A 473 27.97 -15.49 -6.21
CA TYR A 473 27.10 -14.32 -6.28
C TYR A 473 27.88 -13.02 -6.47
N ALA A 474 28.95 -12.80 -5.71
CA ALA A 474 29.74 -11.57 -5.81
C ALA A 474 30.34 -11.37 -7.21
N HIS A 475 30.91 -12.42 -7.81
CA HIS A 475 31.48 -12.38 -9.16
C HIS A 475 30.40 -12.12 -10.22
N TRP A 476 29.30 -12.87 -10.17
CA TRP A 476 28.20 -12.71 -11.14
C TRP A 476 27.49 -11.37 -11.01
N MET A 477 27.32 -10.86 -9.78
CA MET A 477 26.67 -9.57 -9.52
C MET A 477 27.54 -8.40 -9.98
N ALA A 478 28.84 -8.41 -9.67
CA ALA A 478 29.78 -7.40 -10.16
C ALA A 478 29.81 -7.38 -11.70
N ALA A 479 29.86 -8.56 -12.33
CA ALA A 479 29.86 -8.68 -13.79
C ALA A 479 28.57 -8.10 -14.41
N CYS A 480 27.40 -8.43 -13.86
CA CYS A 480 26.13 -7.89 -14.34
C CYS A 480 26.05 -6.37 -14.16
N ARG A 481 26.47 -5.84 -13.00
CA ARG A 481 26.49 -4.38 -12.73
C ARG A 481 27.38 -3.64 -13.71
N LEU A 482 28.57 -4.16 -14.02
CA LEU A 482 29.45 -3.54 -15.02
C LEU A 482 28.86 -3.61 -16.43
N ALA A 483 28.34 -4.77 -16.83
CA ALA A 483 27.75 -4.92 -18.16
C ALA A 483 26.49 -4.07 -18.38
N SER A 484 25.72 -3.78 -17.32
CA SER A 484 24.62 -2.82 -17.37
C SER A 484 25.07 -1.43 -17.83
N LYS A 485 26.24 -0.99 -17.36
CA LYS A 485 26.90 0.27 -17.72
C LYS A 485 27.70 0.18 -19.02
N GLY A 486 27.65 -0.97 -19.71
CA GLY A 486 28.41 -1.23 -20.93
C GLY A 486 29.89 -1.51 -20.73
N LYS A 487 30.33 -1.76 -19.49
CA LYS A 487 31.71 -2.13 -19.14
C LYS A 487 31.86 -3.65 -19.08
N THR A 488 33.06 -4.16 -19.42
CA THR A 488 33.36 -5.60 -19.37
C THR A 488 34.06 -5.98 -18.07
N MET A 489 34.21 -7.27 -17.80
CA MET A 489 34.98 -7.77 -16.65
C MET A 489 36.49 -7.52 -16.76
N ALA A 490 36.97 -7.03 -17.92
CA ALA A 490 38.34 -6.58 -18.10
C ALA A 490 38.58 -5.15 -17.57
N ASP A 491 37.53 -4.43 -17.17
CA ASP A 491 37.64 -3.13 -16.52
C ASP A 491 38.30 -3.29 -15.13
N SER A 492 39.22 -2.40 -14.79
CA SER A 492 39.97 -2.43 -13.52
C SER A 492 39.06 -2.39 -12.28
N SER A 493 37.85 -1.84 -12.41
CA SER A 493 36.87 -1.78 -11.32
C SER A 493 36.19 -3.11 -10.99
N TYR A 494 36.30 -4.15 -11.84
CA TYR A 494 35.63 -5.43 -11.61
C TYR A 494 36.07 -6.10 -10.31
N ASN A 495 37.38 -6.23 -10.10
CA ASN A 495 37.90 -6.87 -8.88
C ASN A 495 37.55 -6.07 -7.62
N LEU A 496 37.55 -4.74 -7.71
CA LEU A 496 37.16 -3.87 -6.60
C LEU A 496 35.67 -4.04 -6.26
N GLU A 497 34.80 -4.07 -7.25
CA GLU A 497 33.36 -4.31 -7.07
C GLU A 497 33.09 -5.69 -6.43
N VAL A 498 33.81 -6.74 -6.85
CA VAL A 498 33.73 -8.07 -6.22
C VAL A 498 34.12 -8.01 -4.74
N GLN A 499 35.22 -7.33 -4.39
CA GLN A 499 35.66 -7.17 -2.99
C GLN A 499 34.68 -6.34 -2.16
N ASN A 500 34.09 -5.29 -2.73
CA ASN A 500 33.08 -4.48 -2.08
C ASN A 500 31.83 -5.30 -1.76
N ILE A 501 31.35 -6.11 -2.70
CA ILE A 501 30.19 -7.00 -2.50
C ILE A 501 30.51 -8.06 -1.44
N LEU A 502 31.69 -8.68 -1.48
CA LEU A 502 32.09 -9.67 -0.47
C LEU A 502 32.21 -9.04 0.94
N SER A 503 32.76 -7.84 1.03
CA SER A 503 32.88 -7.11 2.30
C SER A 503 31.51 -6.75 2.86
N PHE A 504 30.58 -6.30 2.02
CA PHE A 504 29.20 -6.03 2.40
C PHE A 504 28.49 -7.28 2.93
N LEU A 505 28.65 -8.44 2.26
CA LEU A 505 28.07 -9.70 2.72
C LEU A 505 28.65 -10.13 4.09
N LYS A 506 29.95 -9.91 4.32
CA LYS A 506 30.59 -10.20 5.62
C LYS A 506 30.12 -9.27 6.75
N MET A 507 29.90 -7.98 6.47
CA MET A 507 29.37 -7.06 7.49
C MET A 507 27.96 -7.45 7.95
N GLN A 508 27.14 -7.99 7.04
CA GLN A 508 25.81 -8.50 7.39
C GLN A 508 25.85 -9.80 8.23
N HIS A 509 26.96 -10.55 8.25
CA HIS A 509 27.18 -11.67 9.18
C HIS A 509 27.55 -11.20 10.60
N MET A 510 28.17 -10.02 10.75
CA MET A 510 28.74 -9.54 12.02
C MET A 510 27.75 -8.76 12.91
N ASN A 511 26.46 -8.73 12.57
CA ASN A 511 25.46 -8.03 13.37
C ASN A 511 24.40 -8.96 14.03
N PRO A 512 24.80 -9.83 14.98
CA PRO A 512 23.86 -10.47 15.90
C PRO A 512 23.94 -9.97 17.35
N ASP A 513 24.57 -8.82 17.66
CA ASP A 513 24.56 -8.25 19.02
C ASP A 513 23.76 -6.94 19.10
N PRO A 514 22.88 -6.80 20.12
CA PRO A 514 22.15 -5.56 20.36
C PRO A 514 23.14 -4.49 20.82
N GLN A 515 23.41 -3.52 19.94
CA GLN A 515 24.22 -2.36 20.28
C GLN A 515 23.59 -1.62 21.47
N PHE A 516 24.40 -1.41 22.51
CA PHE A 516 24.09 -0.55 23.65
C PHE A 516 23.65 0.83 23.13
N ILE A 517 22.42 1.22 23.44
CA ILE A 517 21.85 2.49 23.02
C ILE A 517 22.41 3.60 23.91
N GLU A 518 23.27 4.47 23.37
CA GLU A 518 23.68 5.69 24.08
C GLU A 518 22.46 6.58 24.41
N PRO A 519 22.44 7.26 25.56
CA PRO A 519 21.35 8.15 25.94
C PRO A 519 21.39 9.46 25.14
N ILE A 520 20.84 9.44 23.93
CA ILE A 520 20.47 10.67 23.21
C ILE A 520 19.23 11.25 23.89
N THR A 521 19.33 12.48 24.40
CA THR A 521 18.21 13.24 24.97
C THR A 521 17.19 13.55 23.87
N THR A 522 16.19 12.68 23.74
CA THR A 522 15.06 12.87 22.82
C THR A 522 13.87 13.44 23.58
N ASP A 523 13.20 14.43 22.98
CA ASP A 523 12.15 15.27 23.57
C ASP A 523 10.78 14.54 23.63
N ILE A 524 10.77 13.30 24.17
CA ILE A 524 9.54 12.53 24.36
C ILE A 524 8.90 12.97 25.68
N ASN A 525 7.72 13.58 25.62
CA ASN A 525 7.00 14.00 26.81
C ASN A 525 6.47 12.77 27.60
N PRO A 526 6.98 12.51 28.82
CA PRO A 526 6.58 11.35 29.61
C PRO A 526 5.13 11.41 30.09
N GLU A 527 4.54 12.61 30.17
CA GLU A 527 3.13 12.78 30.56
C GLU A 527 2.14 12.24 29.51
N CYS A 528 2.60 12.05 28.27
CA CYS A 528 1.80 11.50 27.17
C CYS A 528 1.81 9.95 27.10
N LEU A 529 2.61 9.28 27.95
CA LEU A 529 2.77 7.83 27.92
C LEU A 529 1.80 7.10 28.87
N VAL A 530 1.11 7.86 29.73
CA VAL A 530 0.21 7.33 30.75
C VAL A 530 -1.18 7.94 30.63
N SER A 531 -2.21 7.18 31.01
CA SER A 531 -3.59 7.70 31.03
C SER A 531 -3.76 8.85 32.04
N PRO A 532 -4.74 9.75 31.85
CA PRO A 532 -4.97 10.90 32.73
C PRO A 532 -5.22 10.56 34.21
N ARG A 533 -5.82 9.40 34.52
CA ARG A 533 -6.08 8.96 35.90
C ARG A 533 -4.79 8.61 36.63
N TYR A 534 -3.91 7.85 35.98
CA TYR A 534 -2.61 7.49 36.55
C TYR A 534 -1.70 8.73 36.63
N LEU A 535 -1.73 9.61 35.64
CA LEU A 535 -0.99 10.88 35.68
C LEU A 535 -1.35 11.72 36.92
N LYS A 536 -2.65 11.85 37.24
CA LYS A 536 -3.11 12.55 38.46
C LYS A 536 -2.65 11.85 39.74
N LYS A 537 -2.68 10.51 39.78
CA LYS A 537 -2.27 9.71 40.94
C LYS A 537 -0.77 9.86 41.23
N TYR A 538 0.08 9.87 40.20
CA TYR A 538 1.53 10.00 40.36
C TYR A 538 1.99 11.44 40.66
N LYS A 539 1.38 12.46 40.03
CA LYS A 539 1.62 13.87 40.40
C LYS A 539 1.33 14.15 41.88
N ASN A 540 0.40 13.42 42.48
CA ASN A 540 0.05 13.55 43.90
C ASN A 540 0.93 12.71 44.86
N LYS A 541 1.72 11.75 44.35
CA LYS A 541 2.54 10.83 45.18
C LYS A 541 4.03 11.15 45.18
N GLN A 542 4.56 11.80 44.14
CA GLN A 542 5.97 12.19 44.05
C GLN A 542 6.09 13.62 43.48
N PRO A 543 6.57 14.62 44.26
CA PRO A 543 6.88 15.95 43.75
C PRO A 543 8.24 15.98 43.00
N GLY A 544 8.56 14.90 42.27
CA GLY A 544 9.78 14.71 41.48
C GLY A 544 9.42 14.18 40.10
N TYR A 545 10.15 14.64 39.08
CA TYR A 545 9.82 14.44 37.67
C TYR A 545 9.62 12.97 37.30
N ILE A 546 8.57 12.68 36.52
CA ILE A 546 8.26 11.34 35.94
C ILE A 546 9.44 10.74 35.15
N ARG A 547 10.45 11.56 34.78
CA ARG A 547 11.72 11.13 34.19
C ARG A 547 12.41 9.99 34.95
N ASP A 548 12.30 9.96 36.27
CA ASP A 548 13.05 9.00 37.09
C ASP A 548 12.41 7.60 37.15
N LEU A 549 11.19 7.43 36.64
CA LEU A 549 10.47 6.14 36.61
C LEU A 549 10.65 5.36 35.30
N VAL A 550 11.15 6.02 34.25
CA VAL A 550 11.32 5.45 32.89
C VAL A 550 12.81 5.31 32.52
N SER A 551 13.72 5.69 33.42
CA SER A 551 15.17 5.61 33.22
C SER A 551 15.74 4.23 33.57
#